data_AF-A0A7J4ZQL8-F1
#
_entry.id   AF-A0A7J4ZQL8-F1
#
_cell.length_a   1.000
_cell.length_b   1.000
_cell.length_c   1.000
_cell.angle_alpha   90.00
_cell.angle_beta   90.00
_cell.angle_gamma   90.00
#
_symmetry.space_group_name_H-M   'P 1'
#
loop_
_entity.id
_entity.type
_entity.pdbx_description
1 polymer ?
#
loop_
_entity_poly.entity_id
_entity_poly.type
_entity_poly.pdbx_seq_one_letter_code
_entity_poly.pdbx_strand_id
1 'polypeptide(L)'
;MDISRKEFFKKSLYSLGEAITTVSGALKESEPERPTIRDTADFVPGGEENMRAVASNERCLAKNCGCFACFERCELQAITVVMGEGIRIDETRCTGCGTCEYVCPVTPKAVRLQPRKGLEPPIQKA
;
A
#
# COMPACT_ATOMS: atom_id res chain seq x y z
N MET A 1 29.41 -39.33 -34.53
CA MET A 1 28.98 -37.98 -34.95
C MET A 1 29.10 -37.08 -33.74
N ASP A 2 30.32 -36.57 -33.48
CA ASP A 2 30.60 -35.74 -32.32
C ASP A 2 30.22 -34.29 -32.59
N ILE A 3 28.99 -33.92 -32.20
CA ILE A 3 28.55 -32.53 -32.22
C ILE A 3 29.27 -31.80 -31.08
N SER A 4 30.15 -30.86 -31.43
CA SER A 4 30.85 -29.99 -30.49
C SER A 4 29.85 -29.18 -29.66
N ARG A 5 30.18 -28.92 -28.38
CA ARG A 5 29.33 -28.17 -27.45
C ARG A 5 28.90 -26.79 -28.00
N LYS A 6 29.76 -26.15 -28.80
CA LYS A 6 29.46 -24.86 -29.48
C LYS A 6 28.38 -25.00 -30.57
N GLU A 7 28.34 -26.12 -31.27
CA GLU A 7 27.32 -26.44 -32.28
C GLU A 7 25.95 -26.70 -31.63
N PHE A 8 25.95 -27.39 -30.48
CA PHE A 8 24.73 -27.64 -29.71
C PHE A 8 24.04 -26.35 -29.26
N PHE A 9 24.81 -25.38 -28.76
CA PHE A 9 24.27 -24.08 -28.33
C PHE A 9 23.75 -23.24 -29.50
N LYS A 10 24.45 -23.23 -30.65
CA LYS A 10 23.98 -22.50 -31.85
C LYS A 10 22.66 -23.08 -32.38
N LYS A 11 22.54 -24.41 -32.47
CA LYS A 11 21.31 -25.06 -32.92
C LYS A 11 20.14 -24.85 -31.96
N SER A 12 20.40 -24.88 -30.65
CA SER A 12 19.37 -24.58 -29.64
C SER A 12 18.87 -23.13 -29.75
N LEU A 13 19.78 -22.16 -29.90
CA LEU A 13 19.40 -20.75 -30.07
C LEU A 13 18.66 -20.51 -31.38
N TYR A 14 19.06 -21.16 -32.47
CA TYR A 14 18.38 -21.03 -33.76
C TYR A 14 16.96 -21.62 -33.72
N SER A 15 16.80 -22.79 -33.09
CA SER A 15 15.49 -23.45 -32.93
C SER A 15 14.56 -22.64 -32.01
N LEU A 16 15.08 -22.03 -30.94
CA LEU A 16 14.30 -21.12 -30.09
C LEU A 16 13.92 -19.84 -30.85
N GLY A 17 14.82 -19.30 -31.68
CA GLY A 17 14.54 -18.14 -32.52
C GLY A 17 13.41 -18.39 -33.52
N GLU A 18 13.43 -19.53 -34.23
CA GLU A 18 12.34 -19.94 -35.14
C GLU A 18 11.01 -20.14 -34.41
N ALA A 19 11.04 -20.69 -33.20
CA ALA A 19 9.82 -20.86 -32.41
C ALA A 19 9.20 -19.51 -32.02
N ILE A 20 10.02 -18.54 -31.61
CA ILE A 20 9.55 -17.20 -31.19
C ILE A 20 9.02 -16.38 -32.37
N THR A 21 9.65 -16.48 -33.55
CA THR A 21 9.16 -15.78 -34.76
C THR A 21 7.86 -16.39 -35.29
N THR A 22 7.64 -17.69 -35.14
CA THR A 22 6.42 -18.38 -35.59
C THR A 22 5.20 -18.01 -34.74
N VAL A 23 5.37 -17.77 -33.43
CA VAL A 23 4.26 -17.44 -32.51
C VAL A 23 3.92 -15.94 -32.44
N SER A 24 4.77 -15.05 -32.96
CA SER A 24 4.46 -13.59 -32.99
C SER A 24 3.24 -13.23 -33.84
N GLY A 25 2.80 -14.10 -34.76
CA GLY A 25 1.58 -13.91 -35.54
C GLY A 25 0.29 -14.33 -34.83
N ALA A 26 0.37 -15.04 -33.70
CA ALA A 26 -0.81 -15.63 -33.03
C ALA A 26 -1.38 -14.75 -31.90
N LEU A 27 -0.65 -13.72 -31.45
CA LEU A 27 -1.17 -12.73 -30.50
C LEU A 27 -1.87 -11.61 -31.27
N LYS A 28 -3.00 -11.96 -31.87
CA LYS A 28 -3.99 -10.98 -32.29
C LYS A 28 -4.65 -10.49 -31.01
N GLU A 29 -4.16 -9.38 -30.49
CA GLU A 29 -4.77 -8.70 -29.35
C GLU A 29 -6.15 -8.24 -29.79
N SER A 30 -7.18 -9.00 -29.42
CA SER A 30 -8.55 -8.52 -29.47
C SER A 30 -8.60 -7.37 -28.49
N GLU A 31 -8.73 -6.14 -29.00
CA GLU A 31 -8.97 -4.96 -28.18
C GLU A 31 -10.06 -5.30 -27.17
N PRO A 32 -9.77 -5.30 -25.85
CA PRO A 32 -10.84 -5.47 -24.89
C PRO A 32 -11.76 -4.27 -25.07
N GLU A 33 -13.00 -4.56 -25.44
CA GLU A 33 -14.09 -3.60 -25.55
C GLU A 33 -14.06 -2.76 -24.27
N ARG A 34 -13.66 -1.48 -24.43
CA ARG A 34 -13.34 -0.62 -23.31
C ARG A 34 -14.62 -0.49 -22.48
N PRO A 35 -14.66 -0.98 -21.24
CA PRO A 35 -15.88 -0.90 -20.45
C PRO A 35 -16.26 0.57 -20.35
N THR A 36 -17.51 0.90 -20.70
CA THR A 36 -18.03 2.24 -20.55
C THR A 36 -18.20 2.50 -19.05
N ILE A 37 -17.16 3.08 -18.46
CA ILE A 37 -17.20 3.59 -17.09
C ILE A 37 -18.32 4.63 -17.10
N ARG A 38 -19.37 4.41 -16.29
CA ARG A 38 -20.45 5.38 -16.10
C ARG A 38 -19.83 6.72 -15.73
N ASP A 39 -20.29 7.79 -16.38
CA ASP A 39 -19.79 9.14 -16.15
C ASP A 39 -19.80 9.42 -14.64
N THR A 40 -18.67 9.86 -14.08
CA THR A 40 -18.51 10.13 -12.65
C THR A 40 -19.30 11.37 -12.19
N ALA A 41 -20.30 11.81 -12.95
CA ALA A 41 -21.13 12.96 -12.65
C ALA A 41 -21.93 12.76 -11.36
N ASP A 42 -22.31 11.51 -11.05
CA ASP A 42 -22.98 11.14 -9.79
C ASP A 42 -22.00 10.67 -8.71
N PHE A 43 -20.68 10.70 -8.99
CA PHE A 43 -19.68 10.41 -7.98
C PHE A 43 -19.60 11.60 -7.01
N VAL A 44 -20.45 11.55 -6.00
CA VAL A 44 -20.16 12.23 -4.75
C VAL A 44 -18.98 11.48 -4.16
N PRO A 45 -17.76 12.05 -4.08
CA PRO A 45 -16.69 11.42 -3.31
C PRO A 45 -17.27 11.18 -1.93
N GLY A 46 -17.44 9.89 -1.59
CA GLY A 46 -17.85 9.48 -0.25
C GLY A 46 -16.93 10.23 0.69
N GLY A 47 -17.53 11.12 1.49
CA GLY A 47 -16.82 12.18 2.18
C GLY A 47 -15.55 11.64 2.82
N GLU A 48 -14.46 12.37 2.63
CA GLU A 48 -13.18 12.17 3.30
C GLU A 48 -13.45 11.73 4.74
N GLU A 49 -13.34 10.43 5.01
CA GLU A 49 -13.40 9.93 6.37
C GLU A 49 -12.18 10.53 7.05
N ASN A 50 -12.39 11.65 7.72
CA ASN A 50 -11.34 12.48 8.26
C ASN A 50 -10.75 11.74 9.45
N MET A 51 -9.87 10.79 9.17
CA MET A 51 -9.26 9.89 10.13
C MET A 51 -7.95 10.48 10.63
N ARG A 52 -7.61 10.15 11.87
CA ARG A 52 -6.30 10.44 12.47
C ARG A 52 -5.82 9.25 13.26
N ALA A 53 -4.50 9.11 13.32
CA ALA A 53 -3.89 8.13 14.20
C ALA A 53 -3.90 8.63 15.66
N VAL A 54 -4.23 7.73 16.58
CA VAL A 54 -4.27 7.97 18.03
C VAL A 54 -3.35 6.97 18.71
N ALA A 55 -2.44 7.47 19.54
CA ALA A 55 -1.47 6.66 20.26
C ALA A 55 -2.02 6.18 21.62
N SER A 56 -1.80 4.90 21.90
CA SER A 56 -1.99 4.21 23.18
C SER A 56 -0.61 3.91 23.78
N ASN A 57 0.01 4.94 24.37
CA ASN A 57 1.40 4.88 24.82
C ASN A 57 1.63 3.92 26.00
N GLU A 58 0.59 3.53 26.73
CA GLU A 58 0.66 2.55 27.81
C GLU A 58 1.13 1.16 27.36
N ARG A 59 0.97 0.83 26.07
CA ARG A 59 1.40 -0.45 25.47
C ARG A 59 2.44 -0.27 24.37
N CYS A 60 2.94 0.94 24.16
CA CYS A 60 3.88 1.24 23.08
C CYS A 60 5.29 0.75 23.44
N LEU A 61 5.84 -0.17 22.63
CA LEU A 61 7.19 -0.69 22.83
C LEU A 61 8.28 0.39 22.70
N ALA A 62 8.01 1.49 22.01
CA ALA A 62 8.93 2.64 21.93
C ALA A 62 9.25 3.23 23.30
N LYS A 63 8.35 3.08 24.28
CA LYS A 63 8.52 3.55 25.65
C LYS A 63 9.75 2.93 26.34
N ASN A 64 9.96 1.62 26.18
CA ASN A 64 10.95 0.85 26.95
C ASN A 64 12.03 0.17 26.07
N CYS A 65 11.68 -0.22 24.85
CA CYS A 65 12.51 -1.07 23.99
C CYS A 65 12.99 -0.37 22.70
N GLY A 66 12.58 0.87 22.44
CA GLY A 66 12.98 1.62 21.24
C GLY A 66 12.43 1.02 19.94
N CYS A 67 11.10 0.85 19.83
CA CYS A 67 10.43 0.47 18.59
C CYS A 67 10.22 1.69 17.67
N PHE A 68 10.58 1.57 16.39
CA PHE A 68 10.47 2.64 15.39
C PHE A 68 9.55 2.30 14.20
N ALA A 69 8.84 1.17 14.23
CA ALA A 69 8.09 0.66 13.07
C ALA A 69 7.08 1.64 12.46
N CYS A 70 6.31 2.36 13.30
CA CYS A 70 5.36 3.35 12.81
C CYS A 70 6.05 4.66 12.35
N PHE A 71 7.15 5.03 13.00
CA PHE A 71 7.94 6.22 12.69
C PHE A 71 8.55 6.11 11.28
N GLU A 72 9.20 4.99 10.97
CA GLU A 72 9.88 4.76 9.68
C GLU A 72 8.91 4.68 8.49
N ARG A 73 7.66 4.28 8.76
CA ARG A 73 6.63 4.07 7.72
C ARG A 73 5.74 5.29 7.49
N CYS A 74 5.91 6.35 8.27
CA CYS A 74 5.11 7.56 8.12
C CYS A 74 5.73 8.47 7.05
N GLU A 75 5.19 8.42 5.83
CA GLU A 75 5.66 9.22 4.69
C GLU A 75 5.63 10.74 4.98
N LEU A 76 4.66 11.19 5.77
CA LEU A 76 4.49 12.59 6.15
C LEU A 76 5.25 12.97 7.43
N GLN A 77 6.00 12.02 7.99
CA GLN A 77 6.81 12.18 9.20
C GLN A 77 6.02 12.76 10.39
N ALA A 78 4.71 12.49 10.44
CA ALA A 78 3.80 13.00 11.47
C ALA A 78 4.06 12.37 12.86
N ILE A 79 4.87 11.33 12.95
CA ILE A 79 5.14 10.58 14.18
C ILE A 79 6.51 11.00 14.72
N THR A 80 6.63 11.18 16.03
CA THR A 80 7.90 11.39 16.74
C THR A 80 8.01 10.41 17.90
N VAL A 81 9.17 9.77 18.06
CA VAL A 81 9.43 8.86 19.18
C VAL A 81 10.02 9.63 20.35
N VAL A 82 9.45 9.43 21.54
CA VAL A 82 9.89 10.07 22.79
C VAL A 82 10.26 8.96 23.78
N MET A 83 11.55 8.87 24.09
CA MET A 83 12.08 7.85 24.99
C MET A 83 11.42 7.94 26.37
N GLY A 84 11.00 6.80 26.92
CA GLY A 84 10.30 6.73 28.21
C GLY A 84 8.81 7.11 28.16
N GLU A 85 8.30 7.61 27.03
CA GLU A 85 6.89 8.00 26.86
C GLU A 85 6.18 7.19 25.78
N GLY A 86 6.83 6.94 24.64
CA GLY A 86 6.24 6.25 23.50
C GLY A 86 6.32 7.10 22.23
N ILE A 87 5.18 7.40 21.61
CA ILE A 87 5.10 8.21 20.39
C ILE A 87 4.19 9.42 20.56
N ARG A 88 4.49 10.49 19.81
CA ARG A 88 3.63 11.66 19.60
C ARG A 88 3.26 11.76 18.13
N ILE A 89 2.02 12.16 17.87
CA ILE A 89 1.46 12.25 16.52
C ILE A 89 1.04 13.70 16.27
N ASP A 90 1.59 14.30 15.24
CA ASP A 90 1.22 15.62 14.74
C ASP A 90 -0.04 15.49 13.88
N GLU A 91 -1.17 15.93 14.43
CA GLU A 91 -2.47 15.84 13.77
C GLU A 91 -2.55 16.67 12.50
N THR A 92 -1.76 17.74 12.38
CA THR A 92 -1.78 18.62 11.18
C THR A 92 -1.15 17.94 9.97
N ARG A 93 -0.21 17.00 10.21
CA ARG A 93 0.48 16.24 9.16
C ARG A 93 -0.06 14.83 8.99
N CYS A 94 -0.79 14.30 9.96
CA CYS A 94 -1.40 12.97 9.84
C CYS A 94 -2.54 13.01 8.81
N THR A 95 -2.51 12.18 7.77
CA THR A 95 -3.62 12.05 6.80
C THR A 95 -4.60 10.94 7.15
N GLY A 96 -4.36 10.19 8.22
CA GLY A 96 -5.19 9.04 8.55
C GLY A 96 -5.00 7.82 7.64
N CYS A 97 -3.88 7.71 6.92
CA CYS A 97 -3.64 6.61 5.96
C CYS A 97 -3.58 5.19 6.57
N GLY A 98 -3.40 5.06 7.89
CA GLY A 98 -3.47 3.79 8.60
C GLY A 98 -2.22 2.92 8.57
N THR A 99 -1.17 3.29 7.83
CA THR A 99 0.08 2.51 7.75
C THR A 99 0.67 2.24 9.14
N CYS A 100 0.64 3.23 10.04
CA CYS A 100 1.14 3.10 11.41
C CYS A 100 0.41 2.03 12.23
N GLU A 101 -0.91 1.92 12.09
CA GLU A 101 -1.73 0.90 12.74
C GLU A 101 -1.43 -0.50 12.19
N TYR A 102 -1.30 -0.61 10.86
CA TYR A 102 -0.99 -1.87 10.20
C TYR A 102 0.34 -2.46 10.70
N VAL A 103 1.41 -1.65 10.68
CA VAL A 103 2.78 -2.10 11.00
C VAL A 103 3.07 -2.24 12.49
N CYS A 104 2.18 -1.76 13.37
CA CYS A 104 2.42 -1.84 14.81
C CYS A 104 2.46 -3.33 15.25
N PRO A 105 3.56 -3.81 15.87
CA PRO A 105 3.72 -5.24 16.19
C PRO A 105 2.98 -5.68 17.46
N VAL A 106 2.46 -4.73 18.23
CA VAL A 106 1.81 -5.00 19.52
C VAL A 106 0.38 -5.45 19.31
N THR A 107 -0.07 -6.44 20.09
CA THR A 107 -1.48 -6.84 20.16
C THR A 107 -1.94 -6.68 21.61
N PRO A 108 -2.90 -5.79 21.91
CA PRO A 108 -3.58 -4.86 21.00
C PRO A 108 -2.66 -3.73 20.50
N LYS A 109 -2.94 -3.19 19.29
CA LYS A 109 -2.09 -2.16 18.65
C LYS A 109 -1.94 -0.93 19.55
N ALA A 110 -0.73 -0.39 19.58
CA ALA A 110 -0.38 0.82 20.32
C ALA A 110 -0.72 2.12 19.56
N VAL A 111 -1.16 2.02 18.31
CA VAL A 111 -1.67 3.13 17.51
C VAL A 111 -2.85 2.64 16.68
N ARG A 112 -3.93 3.42 16.65
CA ARG A 112 -5.19 3.10 15.96
C ARG A 112 -5.70 4.32 15.21
N LEU A 113 -6.39 4.12 14.09
CA LEU A 113 -7.14 5.19 13.45
C LEU A 113 -8.45 5.45 14.18
N GLN A 114 -8.80 6.73 14.26
CA GLN A 114 -10.08 7.20 14.77
C GLN A 114 -10.55 8.40 13.94
N PRO A 115 -11.86 8.62 13.82
CA PRO A 115 -12.39 9.85 13.24
C PRO A 115 -11.87 11.08 14.00
N ARG A 116 -11.55 12.14 13.28
CA ARG A 116 -11.33 13.46 13.87
C ARG A 116 -12.64 13.93 14.48
N LYS A 117 -12.58 14.38 15.73
CA LYS A 117 -13.73 15.03 16.39
C LYS A 117 -14.04 16.31 15.60
N GLY A 118 -15.17 16.36 14.89
CA GLY A 118 -15.55 17.53 14.10
C GLY A 118 -16.53 17.32 12.94
N LEU A 119 -16.78 16.09 12.49
CA LEU A 119 -17.86 15.78 11.54
C LEU A 119 -18.71 14.63 12.11
N GLU A 120 -19.75 14.96 12.88
CA GLU A 120 -20.91 14.08 12.92
C GLU A 120 -21.60 14.20 11.54
N PRO A 121 -21.77 13.11 10.78
CA PRO A 121 -22.64 13.18 9.61
C PRO A 121 -24.03 13.60 10.11
N PRO A 122 -24.71 14.55 9.44
CA PRO A 122 -26.06 14.92 9.83
C PRO A 122 -26.91 13.66 9.80
N ILE A 123 -27.36 13.25 10.98
CA ILE A 123 -28.31 12.16 11.16
C ILE A 123 -29.56 12.60 10.38
N GLN A 124 -29.76 12.08 9.18
CA GLN A 124 -30.99 12.29 8.42
C GLN A 124 -32.11 11.63 9.24
N LYS A 125 -32.78 12.42 10.07
CA LYS A 125 -34.00 12.00 10.76
C LYS A 125 -35.08 11.83 9.69
N ALA A 126 -35.61 10.61 9.62
CA ALA A 126 -36.80 10.27 8.82
C ALA A 126 -38.04 10.97 9.37
#